data_AF-A0A9P7TZV6-F1
#
_entry.id   AF-A0A9P7TZV6-F1
#
_cell.length_a   1.000
_cell.length_b   1.000
_cell.length_c   1.000
_cell.angle_alpha   90.00
_cell.angle_beta   90.00
_cell.angle_gamma   90.00
#
_symmetry.space_group_name_H-M   'P 1'
#
loop_
_entity.id
_entity.type
_entity.pdbx_description
1 polymer ?
#
loop_
_entity_poly.entity_id
_entity_poly.type
_entity_poly.pdbx_seq_one_letter_code
_entity_poly.pdbx_strand_id
1 'polypeptide(L)'
;MRSVTAVFPILLTLAAASGHISCACNSINPGTDWGFNWELTKYACKQNFAGAANYDEGTGRCVRVGVNEIDGDQWLADCRQAGTVDGYYRYKKDDTLDTSVQLWVWKASSTCD
;
A
#
# COMPACT_ATOMS: atom_id res chain seq x y z
N MET A 1 42.53 36.88 -5.84
CA MET A 1 41.51 36.03 -5.19
C MET A 1 41.07 34.98 -6.19
N ARG A 2 41.38 33.70 -5.98
CA ARG A 2 41.01 32.61 -6.90
C ARG A 2 39.67 32.05 -6.45
N SER A 3 38.61 32.28 -7.23
CA SER A 3 37.30 31.66 -7.00
C SER A 3 37.32 30.24 -7.55
N VAL A 4 37.25 29.25 -6.67
CA VAL A 4 37.05 27.85 -7.05
C VAL A 4 35.54 27.63 -7.16
N THR A 5 35.04 27.55 -8.39
CA THR A 5 33.63 27.21 -8.63
C THR A 5 33.48 25.71 -8.49
N ALA A 6 33.04 25.25 -7.31
CA ALA A 6 32.70 23.85 -7.09
C ALA A 6 31.38 23.54 -7.81
N VAL A 7 31.47 22.83 -8.95
CA VAL A 7 30.30 22.25 -9.61
C VAL A 7 29.98 20.96 -8.87
N PHE A 8 28.99 20.99 -7.99
CA PHE A 8 28.44 19.78 -7.38
C PHE A 8 27.65 19.03 -8.46
N PRO A 9 28.07 17.82 -8.87
CA PRO A 9 27.20 16.98 -9.69
C PRO A 9 26.06 16.55 -8.78
N ILE A 10 24.85 17.06 -9.08
CA ILE A 10 23.62 16.53 -8.49
C ILE A 10 23.48 15.12 -9.05
N LEU A 11 23.99 14.14 -8.31
CA LEU A 11 23.67 12.74 -8.52
C LEU A 11 22.19 12.58 -8.19
N LEU A 12 21.32 12.77 -9.19
CA LEU A 12 19.95 12.29 -9.12
C LEU A 12 20.04 10.76 -9.02
N THR A 13 19.97 10.23 -7.81
CA THR A 13 19.64 8.83 -7.60
C THR A 13 18.21 8.67 -8.12
N LEU A 14 18.09 8.22 -9.35
CA LEU A 14 16.85 7.75 -9.93
C LEU A 14 16.48 6.48 -9.16
N ALA A 15 15.77 6.64 -8.04
CA ALA A 15 15.07 5.53 -7.43
C ALA A 15 14.10 5.04 -8.51
N ALA A 16 14.38 3.88 -9.09
CA ALA A 16 13.42 3.20 -9.92
C ALA A 16 12.22 2.95 -9.00
N ALA A 17 11.10 3.62 -9.25
CA ALA A 17 9.85 3.27 -8.59
C ALA A 17 9.62 1.78 -8.87
N SER A 18 9.53 0.98 -7.81
CA SER A 18 9.20 -0.45 -7.89
C SER A 18 7.73 -0.51 -8.31
N GLY A 19 7.48 -0.33 -9.61
CA GLY A 19 6.15 -0.31 -10.16
C GLY A 19 5.61 -1.72 -10.30
N HIS A 20 4.41 -1.94 -9.77
CA HIS A 20 3.75 -3.24 -9.76
C HIS A 20 2.39 -3.21 -10.44
N ILE A 21 1.97 -4.35 -10.98
CA ILE A 21 0.65 -4.53 -11.60
C ILE A 21 -0.39 -4.78 -10.51
N SER A 22 -0.03 -5.52 -9.47
CA SER A 22 -0.95 -5.78 -8.37
C SER A 22 -0.25 -5.95 -7.03
N CYS A 23 -0.90 -5.50 -5.97
CA CYS A 23 -0.40 -5.62 -4.61
C CYS A 23 -1.48 -6.11 -3.63
N ALA A 24 -1.03 -6.73 -2.55
CA ALA A 24 -1.84 -7.19 -1.43
C ALA A 24 -1.17 -6.81 -0.11
N CYS A 25 -1.97 -6.57 0.92
CA CYS A 25 -1.51 -6.48 2.30
C CYS A 25 -1.53 -7.87 2.94
N ASN A 26 -0.49 -8.18 3.71
CA ASN A 26 -0.44 -9.30 4.61
C ASN A 26 -0.38 -8.79 6.04
N SER A 27 -0.83 -9.60 6.99
CA SER A 27 -0.76 -9.25 8.41
C SER A 27 -0.56 -10.46 9.30
N ILE A 28 -0.18 -10.19 10.54
CA ILE A 28 -0.09 -11.16 11.61
C ILE A 28 -0.63 -10.56 12.90
N ASN A 29 -1.27 -11.38 13.71
CA ASN A 29 -1.70 -11.08 15.08
C ASN A 29 -1.00 -12.02 16.07
N PRO A 30 -0.95 -11.68 17.37
CA PRO A 30 -0.32 -12.54 18.36
C PRO A 30 -0.95 -13.93 18.37
N GLY A 31 -0.14 -14.96 18.17
CA GLY A 31 -0.61 -16.35 18.11
C GLY A 31 -1.17 -16.79 16.76
N THR A 32 -1.06 -15.99 15.70
CA THR A 32 -1.40 -16.39 14.32
C THR A 32 -0.16 -16.46 13.44
N ASP A 33 -0.27 -17.10 12.28
CA ASP A 33 0.74 -17.02 11.23
C ASP A 33 0.57 -15.73 10.40
N TRP A 34 1.61 -15.41 9.62
CA TRP A 34 1.48 -14.41 8.57
C TRP A 34 0.50 -14.90 7.51
N GLY A 35 -0.46 -14.06 7.18
CA GLY A 35 -1.47 -14.38 6.20
C GLY A 35 -1.88 -13.18 5.37
N PHE A 36 -2.42 -13.49 4.19
CA PHE A 36 -3.10 -12.53 3.35
C PHE A 36 -4.27 -11.89 4.11
N ASN A 37 -4.37 -10.56 4.06
CA ASN A 37 -5.44 -9.80 4.70
C ASN A 37 -6.20 -9.00 3.64
N TRP A 38 -7.26 -9.60 3.12
CA TRP A 38 -8.10 -9.00 2.08
C TRP A 38 -8.84 -7.75 2.56
N GLU A 39 -9.22 -7.67 3.83
CA GLU A 39 -9.93 -6.51 4.39
C GLU A 39 -9.02 -5.28 4.40
N LEU A 40 -7.79 -5.45 4.90
CA LEU A 40 -6.76 -4.41 4.89
C LEU A 40 -6.34 -4.05 3.45
N THR A 41 -6.24 -5.06 2.57
CA THR A 41 -5.94 -4.84 1.14
C THR A 41 -7.00 -3.97 0.47
N LYS A 42 -8.28 -4.30 0.67
CA LYS A 42 -9.40 -3.52 0.12
C LYS A 42 -9.39 -2.10 0.68
N TYR A 43 -9.13 -1.95 1.98
CA TYR A 43 -9.03 -0.65 2.62
C TYR A 43 -7.91 0.22 2.03
N ALA A 44 -6.66 -0.27 2.02
CA ALA A 44 -5.52 0.45 1.48
C ALA A 44 -5.72 0.83 0.01
N CYS A 45 -6.24 -0.09 -0.81
CA CYS A 45 -6.49 0.16 -2.23
C CYS A 45 -7.47 1.32 -2.44
N LYS A 46 -8.62 1.27 -1.77
CA LYS A 46 -9.69 2.25 -1.99
C LYS A 46 -9.41 3.61 -1.38
N GLN A 47 -8.64 3.68 -0.31
CA GLN A 47 -8.29 4.95 0.34
C GLN A 47 -7.16 5.70 -0.39
N ASN A 48 -6.16 4.98 -0.90
CA ASN A 48 -4.92 5.60 -1.35
C ASN A 48 -4.69 5.54 -2.86
N PHE A 49 -5.33 4.61 -3.57
CA PHE A 49 -5.08 4.36 -4.99
C PHE A 49 -6.31 4.58 -5.88
N ALA A 50 -7.34 5.28 -5.40
CA ALA A 50 -8.54 5.57 -6.18
C ALA A 50 -8.20 6.23 -7.53
N GLY A 51 -8.62 5.61 -8.63
CA GLY A 51 -8.35 6.06 -10.00
C GLY A 51 -7.02 5.59 -10.58
N ALA A 52 -6.05 5.18 -9.75
CA ALA A 52 -4.79 4.58 -10.18
C ALA A 52 -4.86 3.04 -10.19
N ALA A 53 -5.58 2.46 -9.23
CA ALA A 53 -5.81 1.02 -9.10
C ALA A 53 -7.23 0.76 -8.57
N ASN A 54 -7.73 -0.45 -8.80
CA ASN A 54 -9.00 -0.93 -8.27
C ASN A 54 -8.80 -2.21 -7.49
N TYR A 55 -9.57 -2.38 -6.42
CA TYR A 55 -9.62 -3.65 -5.71
C TYR A 55 -10.38 -4.67 -6.56
N ASP A 56 -9.74 -5.78 -6.88
CA ASP A 56 -10.32 -6.89 -7.62
C ASP A 56 -10.86 -7.93 -6.62
N GLU A 57 -12.19 -8.06 -6.56
CA GLU A 57 -12.86 -8.99 -5.65
C GLU A 57 -12.54 -10.47 -5.95
N GLY A 58 -12.14 -10.80 -7.19
CA GLY A 58 -11.82 -12.16 -7.60
C GLY A 58 -10.50 -12.68 -7.01
N THR A 59 -9.47 -11.84 -7.03
CA THR A 59 -8.13 -12.15 -6.51
C THR A 59 -7.90 -11.63 -5.09
N GLY A 60 -8.71 -10.66 -4.64
CA GLY A 60 -8.54 -9.94 -3.39
C GLY A 60 -7.36 -8.96 -3.41
N ARG A 61 -6.86 -8.58 -4.59
CA ARG A 61 -5.69 -7.70 -4.74
C ARG A 61 -6.09 -6.31 -5.21
N CYS A 62 -5.25 -5.33 -4.94
CA CYS A 62 -5.34 -4.04 -5.63
C CYS A 62 -4.60 -4.16 -6.98
N VAL A 63 -5.29 -3.89 -8.08
CA VAL A 63 -4.78 -4.07 -9.44
C VAL A 63 -4.79 -2.74 -10.16
N ARG A 64 -3.69 -2.39 -10.81
CA ARG A 64 -3.58 -1.12 -11.54
C ARG A 64 -4.67 -0.93 -12.59
N VAL A 65 -5.00 0.33 -12.84
CA VAL A 65 -5.81 0.76 -13.98
C VAL A 65 -4.89 1.26 -15.09
N GLY A 66 -4.99 0.64 -16.26
CA GLY A 66 -4.21 1.02 -17.43
C GLY A 66 -2.70 0.82 -17.21
N VAL A 67 -1.94 1.91 -17.36
CA VAL A 67 -0.47 1.91 -17.25
C VAL A 67 0.05 2.44 -15.91
N ASN A 68 -0.84 2.79 -14.96
CA ASN A 68 -0.46 3.38 -13.68
C ASN A 68 0.08 2.30 -12.73
N GLU A 69 1.39 2.16 -12.62
CA GLU A 69 1.97 1.18 -11.72
C GLU A 69 1.72 1.53 -10.24
N ILE A 70 1.54 0.50 -9.43
CA ILE A 70 1.45 0.64 -7.98
C ILE A 70 2.87 0.70 -7.44
N ASP A 71 3.23 1.80 -6.78
CA ASP A 71 4.51 1.89 -6.06
C ASP A 71 4.48 0.92 -4.86
N GLY A 72 5.31 -0.11 -4.91
CA GLY A 72 5.36 -1.17 -3.90
C GLY A 72 5.81 -0.70 -2.51
N ASP A 73 6.69 0.31 -2.45
CA ASP A 73 7.17 0.87 -1.18
C ASP A 73 6.08 1.72 -0.53
N GLN A 74 5.39 2.54 -1.32
CA GLN A 74 4.21 3.28 -0.85
C GLN A 74 3.12 2.31 -0.39
N TRP A 75 2.84 1.26 -1.17
CA TRP A 75 1.85 0.25 -0.81
C TRP A 75 2.18 -0.43 0.52
N LEU A 76 3.45 -0.82 0.74
CA LEU A 76 3.91 -1.38 2.01
C LEU A 76 3.71 -0.41 3.17
N ALA A 77 4.06 0.86 2.97
CA ALA A 77 3.89 1.91 3.97
C ALA A 77 2.42 2.06 4.36
N ASP A 78 1.53 2.08 3.36
CA ASP A 78 0.08 2.20 3.56
C ASP A 78 -0.52 1.02 4.32
N CYS A 79 -0.13 -0.22 3.98
CA CYS A 79 -0.56 -1.41 4.72
C CYS A 79 -0.15 -1.31 6.20
N ARG A 80 1.06 -0.83 6.50
CA ARG A 80 1.55 -0.65 7.88
C ARG A 80 0.85 0.48 8.60
N GLN A 81 0.66 1.61 7.93
CA GLN A 81 0.02 2.78 8.49
C GLN A 81 -1.43 2.46 8.88
N ALA A 82 -2.22 1.96 7.93
CA ALA A 82 -3.61 1.56 8.19
C ALA A 82 -3.70 0.36 9.16
N GLY A 83 -2.81 -0.63 9.03
CA GLY A 83 -2.88 -1.84 9.85
C GLY A 83 -2.45 -1.64 11.31
N THR A 84 -1.45 -0.81 11.57
CA THR A 84 -0.74 -0.80 12.87
C THR A 84 -0.75 0.55 13.59
N VAL A 85 -1.08 1.64 12.90
CA VAL A 85 -1.05 3.00 13.46
C VAL A 85 -2.45 3.61 13.49
N ASP A 86 -3.05 3.80 12.31
CA ASP A 86 -4.33 4.49 12.20
C ASP A 86 -5.51 3.57 12.50
N GLY A 87 -5.37 2.27 12.20
CA GLY A 87 -6.48 1.33 12.13
C GLY A 87 -7.22 1.43 10.80
N TYR A 88 -7.99 0.40 10.49
CA TYR A 88 -8.75 0.30 9.24
C TYR A 88 -10.19 -0.16 9.47
N TYR A 89 -11.04 0.09 8.49
CA TYR A 89 -12.45 -0.28 8.52
C TYR A 89 -12.78 -1.28 7.42
N ARG A 90 -13.78 -2.12 7.67
CA ARG A 90 -14.27 -3.07 6.66
C ARG A 90 -15.13 -2.33 5.64
N TYR A 91 -15.15 -2.83 4.41
CA TYR A 91 -16.18 -2.47 3.45
C TYR A 91 -17.36 -3.42 3.55
N LYS A 92 -18.57 -2.88 3.56
CA LYS A 92 -19.82 -3.63 3.47
C LYS A 92 -20.05 -4.13 2.05
N LYS A 93 -21.07 -4.97 1.87
CA LYS A 93 -21.48 -5.49 0.54
C LYS A 93 -21.92 -4.40 -0.43
N ASP A 94 -22.45 -3.30 0.07
CA ASP A 94 -22.82 -2.12 -0.73
C ASP A 94 -21.62 -1.17 -0.98
N ASP A 95 -20.42 -1.63 -0.64
CA ASP A 95 -19.17 -0.94 -0.87
C ASP A 95 -18.99 0.38 -0.08
N THR A 96 -19.83 0.58 0.95
CA THR A 96 -19.66 1.61 1.98
C THR A 96 -18.76 1.13 3.13
N LEU A 97 -18.11 2.06 3.84
CA LEU A 97 -17.33 1.72 5.02
C LEU A 97 -18.23 1.35 6.21
N ASP A 98 -17.85 0.29 6.92
CA ASP A 98 -18.40 -0.02 8.23
C ASP A 98 -17.57 0.64 9.32
N THR A 99 -17.98 1.85 9.73
CA THR A 99 -17.30 2.63 10.77
C THR A 99 -17.69 2.20 12.19
N SER A 100 -18.48 1.14 12.37
CA SER A 100 -18.90 0.67 13.69
C SER A 100 -17.78 0.00 14.48
N VAL A 101 -16.81 -0.59 13.77
CA VAL A 101 -15.65 -1.27 14.37
C VAL A 101 -14.41 -0.91 13.58
N GLN A 102 -13.45 -0.31 14.27
CA GLN A 102 -12.10 -0.11 13.74
C GLN A 102 -11.25 -1.33 14.08
N LEU A 103 -10.42 -1.76 13.13
CA LEU A 103 -9.57 -2.94 13.23
C LEU A 103 -8.10 -2.55 13.24
N TRP A 104 -7.30 -3.38 13.91
CA TRP A 104 -5.85 -3.28 13.95
C TRP A 104 -5.23 -4.66 13.82
N VAL A 105 -4.00 -4.68 13.31
CA VAL A 105 -3.16 -5.88 13.27
C VAL A 105 -1.85 -5.60 14.01
N TRP A 106 -1.20 -6.64 14.52
CA TRP A 106 0.07 -6.46 15.24
C TRP A 106 1.21 -6.04 14.32
N LYS A 107 1.30 -6.65 13.14
CA LYS A 107 2.22 -6.23 12.08
C LYS A 107 1.56 -6.38 10.72
N ALA A 108 1.98 -5.54 9.78
CA ALA A 108 1.59 -5.62 8.39
C ALA A 108 2.81 -5.63 7.45
N SER A 109 2.64 -6.28 6.31
CA SER A 109 3.58 -6.30 5.20
C SER A 109 2.78 -6.31 3.89
N SER A 110 3.48 -6.44 2.77
CA SER A 110 2.85 -6.51 1.45
C SER A 110 3.48 -7.59 0.59
N THR A 111 2.74 -7.98 -0.45
CA THR A 111 3.24 -8.75 -1.59
C THR A 111 2.78 -8.02 -2.85
N CYS A 112 3.70 -7.79 -3.78
CA CYS A 112 3.41 -7.14 -5.05
C CYS A 112 3.98 -7.96 -6.21
N ASP A 113 3.28 -7.94 -7.34
CA ASP A 113 3.63 -8.61 -8.60
C ASP A 113 3.75 -7.59 -9.74
#